data_AF-A0A938TQX7-F1
#
_entry.id   AF-A0A938TQX7-F1
#
_cell.length_a   1.000
_cell.length_b   1.000
_cell.length_c   1.000
_cell.angle_alpha   90.00
_cell.angle_beta   90.00
_cell.angle_gamma   90.00
#
_symmetry.space_group_name_H-M   'P 1'
#
loop_
_entity.id
_entity.type
_entity.pdbx_description
1 polymer ?
#
loop_
_entity_poly.entity_id
_entity_poly.type
_entity_poly.pdbx_seq_one_letter_code
_entity_poly.pdbx_strand_id
1 'polypeptide(L)'
;MTAHRLLVIARRFRGPPTSGNRGYTCGMLAAAAPKPVEVRFVRPPPLDRRLEIVDDPATGGLKLVDGVDTIATATPKSFELDVPRPPSYAQALAAVGNYEGFQEHAYSNCFVCGPLLGTYAARIDRCVHLDASCVVIGWALKHEGRKHVVGTAIFDHSGELCGRALATWVEPRPAA
;
A
#
# COMPACT_ATOMS: atom_id res chain seq x y z
N MET A 1 15.32 5.84 -14.53
CA MET A 1 14.30 6.80 -14.05
C MET A 1 14.86 7.48 -12.82
N THR A 2 14.95 8.81 -12.82
CA THR A 2 15.40 9.59 -11.66
C THR A 2 14.35 9.44 -10.58
N ALA A 3 14.68 8.77 -9.47
CA ALA A 3 13.72 8.59 -8.37
C ALA A 3 13.25 9.96 -7.88
N HIS A 4 11.95 10.22 -7.95
CA HIS A 4 11.38 11.46 -7.41
C HIS A 4 11.66 11.51 -5.90
N ARG A 5 12.60 12.35 -5.48
CA ARG A 5 12.98 12.51 -4.06
C ARG A 5 12.06 13.45 -3.29
N LEU A 6 11.00 13.93 -3.93
CA LEU A 6 9.97 14.76 -3.32
C LEU A 6 8.62 14.08 -3.47
N LEU A 7 7.86 14.04 -2.38
CA LEU A 7 6.52 13.48 -2.31
C LEU A 7 5.57 14.54 -1.73
N VAL A 8 4.47 14.79 -2.44
CA VAL A 8 3.31 15.52 -1.91
C VAL A 8 2.11 14.58 -1.95
N ILE A 9 1.52 14.30 -0.79
CA ILE A 9 0.32 13.48 -0.70
C ILE A 9 -0.88 14.42 -0.75
N ALA A 10 -1.42 14.61 -1.95
CA ALA A 10 -2.61 15.45 -2.13
C ALA A 10 -3.78 14.93 -1.27
N ARG A 11 -4.62 15.81 -0.75
CA ARG A 11 -5.80 15.50 0.08
C ARG A 11 -6.75 14.43 -0.48
N ARG A 12 -6.79 14.24 -1.81
CA ARG A 12 -7.57 13.17 -2.46
C ARG A 12 -7.02 11.77 -2.16
N PHE A 13 -5.74 11.66 -1.81
CA PHE A 13 -5.05 10.43 -1.43
C PHE A 13 -4.97 10.24 0.09
N ARG A 14 -5.95 10.77 0.84
CA ARG A 14 -6.02 10.65 2.29
C ARG A 14 -6.46 9.26 2.74
N GLY A 15 -5.99 8.87 3.92
CA GLY A 15 -6.55 7.77 4.69
C GLY A 15 -7.66 8.33 5.59
N PRO A 16 -7.40 8.45 6.91
CA PRO A 16 -8.19 9.32 7.78
C PRO A 16 -8.24 10.78 7.27
N PRO A 17 -9.23 11.59 7.71
CA PRO A 17 -9.43 12.95 7.20
C PRO A 17 -8.21 13.88 7.23
N THR A 18 -7.27 13.64 8.14
CA THR A 18 -6.10 14.50 8.41
C THR A 18 -4.76 13.87 8.05
N SER A 19 -4.75 12.67 7.46
CA SER A 19 -3.52 11.92 7.17
C SER A 19 -3.54 11.36 5.76
N GLY A 20 -2.38 11.31 5.12
CA GLY A 20 -2.15 10.56 3.89
C GLY A 20 -2.50 9.09 4.03
N ASN A 21 -2.96 8.47 2.94
CA ASN A 21 -3.23 7.05 2.89
C ASN A 21 -1.90 6.29 3.01
N ARG A 22 -1.82 5.36 3.97
CA ARG A 22 -0.59 4.60 4.24
C ARG A 22 -0.21 3.71 3.06
N GLY A 23 -1.17 3.01 2.44
CA GLY A 23 -0.91 2.14 1.28
C GLY A 23 -0.38 2.93 0.07
N TYR A 24 -1.00 4.07 -0.25
CA TYR A 24 -0.51 4.99 -1.28
C TYR A 24 0.91 5.46 -0.98
N THR A 25 1.17 5.90 0.25
CA THR A 25 2.50 6.35 0.68
C THR A 25 3.54 5.24 0.58
N CYS A 26 3.18 4.01 0.94
CA CYS A 26 4.04 2.84 0.76
C CYS A 26 4.36 2.57 -0.71
N GLY A 27 3.36 2.67 -1.60
CA GLY A 27 3.55 2.52 -3.04
C GLY A 27 4.52 3.57 -3.61
N MET A 28 4.42 4.82 -3.16
CA MET A 28 5.35 5.88 -3.57
C MET A 28 6.79 5.62 -3.09
N LEU A 29 6.98 5.13 -1.86
CA LEU A 29 8.29 4.74 -1.36
C LEU A 29 8.85 3.50 -2.07
N ALA A 30 8.01 2.51 -2.35
CA ALA A 30 8.39 1.33 -3.10
C ALA A 30 8.80 1.68 -4.54
N ALA A 31 8.11 2.61 -5.19
CA ALA A 31 8.46 3.09 -6.52
C ALA A 31 9.77 3.90 -6.56
N ALA A 32 10.12 4.56 -5.45
CA ALA A 32 11.39 5.28 -5.32
C ALA A 32 12.57 4.36 -4.95
N ALA A 33 12.31 3.17 -4.41
CA ALA A 33 13.32 2.24 -3.97
C ALA A 33 13.86 1.37 -5.12
N PRO A 34 15.18 1.05 -5.14
CA PRO A 34 15.76 0.18 -6.16
C PRO A 34 15.44 -1.31 -5.94
N LYS A 35 14.95 -1.67 -4.76
CA LYS A 35 14.58 -3.03 -4.34
C LYS A 35 13.26 -2.97 -3.60
N PRO A 36 12.53 -4.10 -3.48
CA PRO A 36 11.36 -4.15 -2.61
C PRO A 36 11.74 -3.74 -1.18
N VAL A 37 10.88 -2.95 -0.56
CA VAL A 37 11.09 -2.38 0.77
C VAL A 37 9.89 -2.67 1.66
N GLU A 38 10.15 -2.94 2.93
CA GLU A 38 9.15 -2.91 3.98
C GLU A 38 9.05 -1.50 4.54
N VAL A 39 7.85 -0.92 4.42
CA VAL A 39 7.53 0.39 4.94
C VAL A 39 6.93 0.26 6.33
N ARG A 40 7.51 0.98 7.28
CA ARG A 40 6.99 1.16 8.64
C ARG A 40 6.81 2.63 8.91
N PHE A 41 5.62 3.01 9.39
CA PHE A 41 5.35 4.39 9.75
C PHE A 41 5.78 4.68 11.19
N VAL A 42 6.42 5.83 11.36
CA VAL A 42 6.72 6.43 12.67
C VAL A 42 5.61 7.41 13.04
N ARG A 43 5.10 8.17 12.06
CA ARG A 43 4.03 9.17 12.25
C ARG A 43 2.97 9.05 11.15
N PRO A 44 1.78 9.64 11.32
CA PRO A 44 0.82 9.81 10.23
C PRO A 44 1.44 10.70 9.13
N PRO A 45 1.44 10.29 7.86
CA PRO A 45 1.96 11.12 6.78
C PRO A 45 1.08 12.37 6.60
N PRO A 46 1.64 13.59 6.61
CA PRO A 46 0.84 14.79 6.45
C PRO A 46 0.36 14.97 5.00
N LEU A 47 -0.80 15.59 4.84
CA LEU A 47 -1.40 15.93 3.54
C LEU A 47 -0.90 17.29 3.05
N ASP A 48 -0.85 17.44 1.72
CA ASP A 48 -0.58 18.71 1.02
C ASP A 48 0.74 19.41 1.42
N ARG A 49 1.66 18.66 2.04
CA ARG A 49 3.02 19.12 2.40
C ARG A 49 4.07 18.48 1.51
N ARG A 50 5.16 19.20 1.27
CA ARG A 50 6.35 18.66 0.59
C ARG A 50 7.15 17.82 1.58
N LEU A 51 7.30 16.55 1.27
CA LEU A 51 8.09 15.59 2.03
C LEU A 51 9.28 15.14 1.19
N GLU A 52 10.39 14.81 1.84
CA GLU A 52 11.61 14.37 1.18
C GLU A 52 11.83 12.87 1.35
N ILE A 53 12.24 12.20 0.28
CA ILE A 53 12.68 10.82 0.29
C ILE A 53 14.21 10.83 0.29
N VAL A 54 14.78 10.46 1.42
CA VAL A 54 16.23 10.46 1.65
C VAL A 54 16.74 9.03 1.79
N ASP A 55 18.02 8.81 1.45
CA ASP A 55 18.66 7.51 1.71
C ASP A 55 18.80 7.29 3.21
N ASP A 56 18.70 6.03 3.64
CA ASP A 56 18.95 5.63 5.02
C ASP A 56 20.20 4.74 5.08
N PRO A 57 21.40 5.32 5.33
CA PRO A 57 22.64 4.57 5.36
C PRO A 57 22.66 3.43 6.39
N ALA A 58 21.87 3.55 7.47
CA ALA A 58 21.81 2.55 8.53
C ALA A 58 21.14 1.23 8.07
N THR A 59 20.23 1.32 7.10
CA THR A 59 19.44 0.17 6.63
C THR A 59 19.68 -0.16 5.16
N GLY A 60 20.41 0.71 4.43
CA GLY A 60 20.52 0.64 2.97
C GLY A 60 19.18 0.91 2.26
N GLY A 61 18.23 1.51 2.96
CA GLY A 61 16.87 1.79 2.51
C GLY A 61 16.62 3.28 2.28
N LEU A 62 15.36 3.69 2.46
CA LEU A 62 14.91 5.07 2.34
C LEU A 62 14.18 5.52 3.61
N LYS A 63 14.10 6.83 3.82
CA LYS A 63 13.23 7.49 4.80
C LYS A 63 12.36 8.52 4.10
N LEU A 64 11.10 8.62 4.51
CA LEU A 64 10.25 9.75 4.23
C LEU A 64 10.34 10.73 5.39
N VAL A 65 10.77 11.96 5.13
CA VAL A 65 11.00 12.99 6.16
C VAL A 65 10.21 14.27 5.91
N ASP A 66 9.86 14.94 7.00
CA ASP A 66 9.28 16.29 7.04
C ASP A 66 10.25 17.18 7.84
N GLY A 67 11.20 17.81 7.15
CA GLY A 67 12.35 18.44 7.80
C GLY A 67 13.17 17.41 8.57
N VAL A 68 13.29 17.57 9.89
CA VAL A 68 14.04 16.66 10.77
C VAL A 68 13.23 15.43 11.20
N ASP A 69 11.92 15.45 10.99
CA ASP A 69 11.03 14.42 11.50
C ASP A 69 10.90 13.26 10.52
N THR A 70 11.19 12.05 10.98
CA THR A 70 10.92 10.83 10.20
C THR A 70 9.42 10.50 10.23
N ILE A 71 8.81 10.43 9.06
CA ILE A 71 7.42 10.01 8.86
C ILE A 71 7.33 8.50 8.70
N ALA A 72 8.18 7.92 7.86
CA ALA A 72 8.24 6.48 7.60
C ALA A 72 9.66 6.04 7.23
N THR A 73 9.98 4.79 7.55
CA THR A 73 11.20 4.08 7.12
C THR A 73 10.83 3.05 6.08
N ALA A 74 11.64 2.88 5.05
CA ALA A 74 11.50 1.90 3.99
C ALA A 74 12.78 1.05 3.91
N THR A 75 12.77 -0.11 4.55
CA THR A 75 13.95 -0.99 4.68
C THR A 75 13.93 -2.06 3.59
N PRO A 76 15.04 -2.37 2.90
CA PRO A 76 15.05 -3.43 1.89
C PRO A 76 14.55 -4.76 2.46
N LYS A 77 13.65 -5.42 1.73
CA LYS A 77 13.06 -6.70 2.14
C LYS A 77 12.80 -7.58 0.93
N SER A 78 13.38 -8.78 0.91
CA SER A 78 12.94 -9.83 0.01
C SER A 78 11.75 -10.57 0.61
N PHE A 79 10.83 -10.98 -0.25
CA PHE A 79 9.73 -11.87 0.11
C PHE A 79 9.26 -12.61 -1.15
N GLU A 80 8.86 -13.86 -0.95
CA GLU A 80 8.17 -14.65 -1.97
C GLU A 80 6.73 -14.84 -1.57
N LEU A 81 5.86 -14.88 -2.58
CA LEU A 81 4.43 -15.14 -2.42
C LEU A 81 4.02 -16.15 -3.47
N ASP A 82 3.35 -17.20 -3.01
CA ASP A 82 2.58 -18.07 -3.89
C ASP A 82 1.32 -17.29 -4.32
N VAL A 83 1.44 -16.59 -5.44
CA VAL A 83 0.36 -15.75 -5.96
C VAL A 83 -0.72 -16.65 -6.58
N PRO A 84 -1.98 -16.63 -6.08
CA PRO A 84 -3.05 -17.40 -6.66
C PRO A 84 -3.32 -16.97 -8.11
N ARG A 85 -3.80 -17.91 -8.93
CA ARG A 85 -4.30 -17.60 -10.28
C ARG A 85 -5.43 -16.57 -10.16
N PRO A 86 -5.41 -15.46 -10.93
CA PRO A 86 -6.48 -14.49 -10.85
C PRO A 86 -7.79 -15.06 -11.43
N PRO A 87 -8.95 -14.62 -10.92
CA PRO A 87 -10.21 -14.81 -11.63
C PRO A 87 -10.17 -14.05 -12.96
N SER A 88 -11.07 -14.38 -13.89
CA SER A 88 -11.25 -13.57 -15.10
C SER A 88 -11.73 -12.16 -14.76
N TYR A 89 -11.49 -11.20 -15.65
CA TYR A 89 -11.99 -9.84 -15.48
C TYR A 89 -13.52 -9.80 -15.27
N ALA A 90 -14.27 -10.62 -16.00
CA ALA A 90 -15.71 -10.72 -15.85
C ALA A 90 -16.12 -11.27 -14.48
N GLN A 91 -15.40 -12.27 -13.95
CA GLN A 91 -15.64 -12.80 -12.60
C GLN A 91 -15.31 -11.76 -11.53
N ALA A 92 -14.20 -11.04 -11.69
CA ALA A 92 -13.81 -9.96 -10.79
C ALA A 92 -14.87 -8.85 -10.76
N LEU A 93 -15.35 -8.42 -11.94
CA LEU A 93 -16.41 -7.42 -12.07
C LEU A 93 -17.72 -7.86 -11.42
N ALA A 94 -18.13 -9.11 -11.63
CA ALA A 94 -19.32 -9.67 -11.01
C ALA A 94 -19.23 -9.71 -9.47
N ALA A 95 -18.02 -9.84 -8.92
CA ALA A 95 -17.80 -9.86 -7.48
C ALA A 95 -17.78 -8.46 -6.84
N VAL A 96 -17.61 -7.38 -7.61
CA VAL A 96 -17.52 -6.00 -7.07
C VAL A 96 -18.73 -5.67 -6.22
N GLY A 97 -19.93 -6.01 -6.66
CA GLY A 97 -21.18 -5.71 -5.94
C GLY A 97 -21.28 -6.36 -4.54
N ASN A 98 -20.46 -7.37 -4.24
CA ASN A 98 -20.46 -8.07 -2.96
C ASN A 98 -19.53 -7.42 -1.92
N TYR A 99 -18.85 -6.31 -2.26
CA TYR A 99 -17.98 -5.63 -1.31
C TYR A 99 -18.81 -4.92 -0.23
N GLU A 100 -18.81 -5.48 0.99
CA GLU A 100 -19.53 -4.93 2.15
C GLU A 100 -19.16 -3.47 2.47
N GLY A 101 -17.94 -3.06 2.13
CA GLY A 101 -17.47 -1.68 2.31
C GLY A 101 -18.21 -0.63 1.46
N PHE A 102 -19.05 -1.04 0.51
CA PHE A 102 -20.00 -0.13 -0.15
C PHE A 102 -21.20 0.24 0.72
N GLN A 103 -21.55 -0.58 1.70
CA GLN A 103 -22.66 -0.31 2.62
C GLN A 103 -22.16 0.41 3.88
N GLU A 104 -21.14 -0.15 4.53
CA GLU A 104 -20.58 0.40 5.75
C GLU A 104 -19.05 0.34 5.69
N HIS A 105 -18.42 1.50 5.91
CA HIS A 105 -16.97 1.57 5.97
C HIS A 105 -16.53 2.51 7.09
N ALA A 106 -15.70 1.99 8.01
CA ALA A 106 -15.12 2.74 9.14
C ALA A 106 -14.38 4.04 8.75
N TYR A 107 -14.03 4.20 7.47
CA TYR A 107 -13.34 5.36 6.92
C TYR A 107 -13.86 5.65 5.50
N SER A 108 -15.15 5.95 5.36
CA SER A 108 -15.83 6.20 4.07
C SER A 108 -15.17 7.24 3.15
N ASN A 109 -14.30 8.08 3.70
CA ASN A 109 -13.54 9.11 2.99
C ASN A 109 -12.08 8.74 2.68
N CYS A 110 -11.66 7.51 3.00
CA CYS A 110 -10.31 7.02 2.73
C CYS A 110 -10.18 6.58 1.27
N PHE A 111 -9.05 6.90 0.66
CA PHE A 111 -8.78 6.69 -0.76
C PHE A 111 -8.92 5.24 -1.28
N VAL A 112 -8.83 4.21 -0.42
CA VAL A 112 -8.70 2.79 -0.86
C VAL A 112 -9.50 1.79 0.02
N CYS A 113 -10.01 2.21 1.17
CA CYS A 113 -9.81 1.60 2.49
C CYS A 113 -9.95 0.08 2.78
N GLY A 114 -9.21 -0.28 3.85
CA GLY A 114 -9.26 -1.43 4.77
C GLY A 114 -8.84 -0.95 6.19
N PRO A 115 -8.58 -1.81 7.20
CA PRO A 115 -8.22 -1.44 8.59
C PRO A 115 -6.85 -0.72 8.76
N LEU A 116 -6.29 -0.62 9.97
CA LEU A 116 -5.00 0.05 10.20
C LEU A 116 -3.83 -0.76 9.59
N LEU A 117 -3.14 -0.19 8.60
CA LEU A 117 -1.94 -0.81 8.01
C LEU A 117 -0.75 -0.70 8.97
N GLY A 118 -0.19 -1.86 9.37
CA GLY A 118 0.99 -1.97 10.23
C GLY A 118 2.30 -1.98 9.44
N THR A 119 2.47 -2.96 8.56
CA THR A 119 3.63 -3.04 7.64
C THR A 119 3.18 -3.35 6.23
N TYR A 120 3.98 -2.94 5.26
CA TYR A 120 3.71 -3.15 3.85
C TYR A 120 5.00 -3.32 3.09
N ALA A 121 5.15 -4.44 2.40
CA ALA A 121 6.22 -4.66 1.45
C ALA A 121 5.61 -4.87 0.08
N ALA A 122 6.08 -4.11 -0.92
CA ALA A 122 5.61 -4.27 -2.29
C ALA A 122 6.76 -4.43 -3.26
N ARG A 123 6.47 -5.18 -4.31
CA ARG A 123 7.28 -5.32 -5.50
C ARG A 123 6.43 -4.89 -6.70
N ILE A 124 6.91 -3.88 -7.40
CA ILE A 124 6.32 -3.41 -8.66
C ILE A 124 7.12 -4.07 -9.77
N ASP A 125 6.53 -5.06 -10.45
CA ASP A 125 7.18 -5.78 -11.54
C ASP A 125 7.05 -5.00 -12.85
N ARG A 126 5.87 -4.41 -13.10
CA ARG A 126 5.65 -3.39 -14.12
C ARG A 126 4.56 -2.41 -13.70
N CYS A 127 4.55 -1.25 -14.34
CA CYS A 127 3.44 -0.31 -14.21
C CYS A 127 2.20 -0.86 -14.93
N VAL A 128 1.03 -0.66 -14.31
CA VAL A 128 -0.25 -0.71 -15.03
C VAL A 128 -0.43 0.56 -15.85
N HIS A 129 -1.26 0.50 -16.90
CA HIS A 129 -1.59 1.65 -17.74
C HIS A 129 -2.89 2.30 -17.27
N LEU A 130 -2.98 3.63 -17.46
CA LEU A 130 -4.24 4.35 -17.22
C LEU A 130 -5.35 3.80 -18.11
N ASP A 131 -6.56 3.78 -17.57
CA ASP A 131 -7.79 3.27 -18.23
C ASP A 131 -7.75 1.79 -18.64
N ALA A 132 -6.66 1.07 -18.37
CA ALA A 132 -6.56 -0.36 -18.63
C ALA A 132 -7.27 -1.16 -17.54
N SER A 133 -8.09 -2.13 -17.97
CA SER A 133 -8.71 -3.11 -17.07
C SER A 133 -7.63 -3.89 -16.33
N CYS A 134 -7.75 -3.94 -15.01
CA CYS A 134 -6.88 -4.71 -14.13
C CYS A 134 -7.72 -5.59 -13.21
N VAL A 135 -7.16 -6.73 -12.80
CA VAL A 135 -7.71 -7.59 -11.76
C VAL A 135 -6.83 -7.49 -10.53
N VAL A 136 -7.42 -7.10 -9.39
CA VAL A 136 -6.73 -7.09 -8.10
C VAL A 136 -7.31 -8.21 -7.25
N ILE A 137 -6.44 -9.02 -6.66
CA ILE A 137 -6.82 -10.05 -5.70
C ILE A 137 -6.14 -9.80 -4.36
N GLY A 138 -6.84 -10.16 -3.29
CA GLY A 138 -6.30 -10.24 -1.94
C GLY A 138 -6.61 -11.61 -1.33
N TRP A 139 -5.66 -12.19 -0.59
CA TRP A 139 -5.87 -13.45 0.10
C TRP A 139 -5.21 -13.45 1.48
N ALA A 140 -5.87 -14.09 2.45
CA ALA A 140 -5.35 -14.22 3.80
C ALA A 140 -4.19 -15.24 3.82
N LEU A 141 -3.09 -14.86 4.48
CA LEU A 141 -1.93 -15.72 4.70
C LEU A 141 -1.86 -16.20 6.15
N LYS A 142 -2.14 -15.30 7.10
CA LYS A 142 -2.07 -15.61 8.53
C LYS A 142 -2.98 -14.68 9.34
N HIS A 143 -3.50 -15.18 10.45
CA HIS A 143 -4.22 -14.40 11.44
C HIS A 143 -3.69 -14.71 12.84
N GLU A 144 -3.24 -13.69 13.57
CA GLU A 144 -2.76 -13.81 14.96
C GLU A 144 -3.30 -12.67 15.83
N GLY A 145 -4.30 -12.98 16.65
CA GLY A 145 -4.94 -12.01 17.53
C GLY A 145 -5.61 -10.89 16.73
N ARG A 146 -5.01 -9.71 16.71
CA ARG A 146 -5.50 -8.54 15.94
C ARG A 146 -4.71 -8.30 14.66
N LYS A 147 -3.76 -9.17 14.32
CA LYS A 147 -2.89 -9.01 13.15
C LYS A 147 -3.34 -9.93 12.03
N HIS A 148 -3.59 -9.36 10.87
CA HIS A 148 -3.94 -10.10 9.66
C HIS A 148 -2.83 -9.90 8.63
N VAL A 149 -2.20 -10.99 8.22
CA VAL A 149 -1.19 -10.99 7.17
C VAL A 149 -1.87 -11.36 5.86
N VAL A 150 -1.76 -10.48 4.86
CA VAL A 150 -2.50 -10.56 3.60
C VAL A 150 -1.54 -10.42 2.43
N GLY A 151 -1.71 -11.29 1.43
CA GLY A 151 -1.11 -11.13 0.11
C GLY A 151 -2.04 -10.30 -0.79
N THR A 152 -1.45 -9.46 -1.64
CA THR A 152 -2.19 -8.72 -2.68
C THR A 152 -1.43 -8.82 -3.98
N ALA A 153 -2.14 -8.98 -5.09
CA ALA A 153 -1.55 -8.97 -6.42
C ALA A 153 -2.45 -8.21 -7.39
N ILE A 154 -1.83 -7.51 -8.34
CA ILE A 154 -2.52 -6.84 -9.44
C ILE A 154 -2.05 -7.43 -10.76
N PHE A 155 -3.02 -7.72 -11.63
CA PHE A 155 -2.82 -8.27 -12.95
C PHE A 155 -3.41 -7.32 -13.99
N ASP A 156 -2.82 -7.26 -15.18
CA ASP A 156 -3.41 -6.53 -16.30
C ASP A 156 -4.53 -7.34 -16.99
N HIS A 157 -5.13 -6.74 -18.02
CA HIS A 157 -6.21 -7.33 -18.82
C HIS A 157 -5.87 -8.68 -19.45
N SER A 158 -4.58 -8.99 -19.67
CA SER A 158 -4.12 -10.27 -20.23
C SER A 158 -3.93 -11.35 -19.16
N GLY A 159 -4.02 -10.97 -17.88
CA GLY A 159 -3.81 -11.87 -16.74
C GLY A 159 -2.35 -12.00 -16.33
N GLU A 160 -1.45 -11.20 -16.89
CA GLU A 160 -0.05 -11.16 -16.44
C GLU A 160 0.07 -10.37 -15.13
N LEU A 161 1.03 -10.74 -14.27
CA LEU A 161 1.25 -10.13 -12.96
C LEU A 161 2.01 -8.79 -13.05
N CYS A 162 1.40 -7.69 -12.63
CA CYS A 162 2.01 -6.35 -12.63
C CYS A 162 2.74 -6.02 -11.32
N GLY A 163 2.27 -6.55 -10.21
CA GLY A 163 2.90 -6.33 -8.92
C GLY A 163 2.24 -7.11 -7.80
N ARG A 164 2.97 -7.24 -6.70
CA ARG A 164 2.54 -8.00 -5.52
C ARG A 164 2.98 -7.35 -4.23
N ALA A 165 2.20 -7.54 -3.18
CA ALA A 165 2.47 -6.98 -1.87
C ALA A 165 2.13 -7.96 -0.74
N LEU A 166 2.91 -7.84 0.33
CA LEU A 166 2.69 -8.48 1.61
C LEU A 166 2.39 -7.38 2.64
N ALA A 167 1.22 -7.45 3.26
CA ALA A 167 0.77 -6.46 4.22
C ALA A 167 0.42 -7.11 5.56
N THR A 168 0.79 -6.44 6.65
CA THR A 168 0.24 -6.74 7.99
C THR A 168 -0.76 -5.66 8.33
N TRP A 169 -2.02 -6.05 8.44
CA TRP A 169 -3.11 -5.22 8.94
C TRP A 169 -3.31 -5.45 10.44
N VAL A 170 -3.69 -4.41 11.16
CA VAL A 170 -3.98 -4.46 12.58
C VAL A 170 -5.42 -4.01 12.81
N GLU A 171 -6.21 -4.86 13.43
CA GLU A 171 -7.56 -4.52 13.86
C GLU A 171 -7.49 -3.44 14.96
N PRO A 172 -8.16 -2.29 14.75
CA PRO A 172 -8.26 -1.25 15.77
C PRO A 172 -8.95 -1.80 17.03
N ARG A 173 -8.56 -1.31 18.20
CA ARG A 173 -9.35 -1.58 19.41
C ARG A 173 -10.64 -0.75 19.32
N PRO A 174 -11.77 -1.26 19.83
CA PRO A 174 -12.97 -0.44 20.04
C PRO A 174 -12.60 0.82 20.84
N ALA A 175 -13.18 1.96 20.49
CA ALA A 175 -13.09 3.14 21.34
C ALA A 175 -13.77 2.81 22.68
N ALA A 176 -13.07 3.11 23.79
CA ALA A 176 -13.60 3.00 25.14
C ALA A 176 -14.60 4.12 25.44
#